data_AF-A0A9D6VUC5-F1
#
_entry.id   AF-A0A9D6VUC5-F1
#
_cell.length_a   1.000
_cell.length_b   1.000
_cell.length_c   1.000
_cell.angle_alpha   90.00
_cell.angle_beta   90.00
_cell.angle_gamma   90.00
#
_symmetry.space_group_name_H-M   'P 1'
#
loop_
_entity.id
_entity.type
_entity.pdbx_description
1 polymer ?
#
loop_
_entity_poly.entity_id
_entity_poly.type
_entity_poly.pdbx_seq_one_letter_code
_entity_poly.pdbx_strand_id
1 'polypeptide(L)'
;MRSTQSPNPGRLHTLLLANMAVGVAVAAVAVYSMITGEYANLPARQATEALLNKFAIGGLLYSAASWYVDQFVRPIWSKAGVGA
;
A
#
# COMPACT_ATOMS: atom_id res chain seq x y z
N MET A 1 -12.61 -17.98 30.13
CA MET A 1 -12.76 -16.54 29.84
C MET A 1 -11.68 -16.15 28.84
N ARG A 2 -12.02 -15.94 27.56
CA ARG A 2 -11.07 -15.59 26.50
C ARG A 2 -11.03 -14.06 26.43
N SER A 3 -9.94 -13.44 26.88
CA SER A 3 -9.78 -11.98 26.82
C SER A 3 -9.81 -11.53 25.36
N THR A 4 -10.89 -10.88 24.95
CA THR A 4 -10.97 -10.15 23.68
C THR A 4 -10.11 -8.90 23.84
N GLN A 5 -8.80 -9.05 23.60
CA GLN A 5 -7.86 -7.94 23.65
C GLN A 5 -8.20 -7.00 22.49
N SER A 6 -8.81 -5.84 22.79
CA SER A 6 -9.10 -4.81 21.80
C SER A 6 -7.79 -4.42 21.10
N PRO A 7 -7.70 -4.48 19.76
CA PRO A 7 -6.41 -4.28 19.10
C PRO A 7 -5.85 -2.88 19.39
N ASN A 8 -4.55 -2.81 19.67
CA ASN A 8 -3.90 -1.57 20.08
C ASN A 8 -3.91 -0.57 18.89
N PRO A 9 -4.57 0.59 19.00
CA PRO A 9 -4.76 1.52 17.88
C PRO A 9 -3.43 2.05 17.32
N GLY A 10 -2.38 2.16 18.13
CA GLY A 10 -1.05 2.58 17.66
C GLY A 10 -0.36 1.54 16.78
N ARG A 11 -0.60 0.25 17.03
CA ARG A 11 -0.03 -0.84 16.22
C ARG A 11 -0.68 -0.92 14.84
N LEU A 12 -2.00 -0.79 14.76
CA LEU A 12 -2.73 -0.80 13.48
C LEU A 12 -2.30 0.37 12.58
N HIS A 13 -2.20 1.58 13.14
CA HIS A 13 -1.74 2.75 12.40
C HIS A 13 -0.34 2.54 11.80
N THR A 14 0.59 2.01 12.59
CA THR A 14 1.95 1.70 12.13
C THR A 14 1.96 0.67 11.01
N LEU A 15 1.12 -0.37 11.11
CA LEU A 15 0.98 -1.38 10.05
C LEU A 15 0.39 -0.80 8.76
N LEU A 16 -0.62 0.07 8.86
CA LEU A 16 -1.23 0.72 7.69
C LEU A 16 -0.24 1.68 7.01
N LEU A 17 0.54 2.44 7.78
CA LEU A 17 1.63 3.26 7.23
C LEU A 17 2.68 2.42 6.52
N ALA A 18 3.08 1.27 7.10
CA ALA A 18 4.00 0.35 6.44
C ALA A 18 3.42 -0.18 5.12
N ASN A 19 2.14 -0.53 5.09
CA ASN A 19 1.46 -0.97 3.86
C ASN A 19 1.40 0.13 2.79
N MET A 20 1.17 1.39 3.18
CA MET A 20 1.28 2.52 2.24
C MET A 20 2.69 2.61 1.66
N ALA A 21 3.71 2.57 2.51
CA ALA A 21 5.10 2.65 2.07
C ALA A 21 5.46 1.51 1.10
N VAL A 22 4.95 0.30 1.34
CA VAL A 22 5.13 -0.84 0.41
C VAL A 22 4.47 -0.55 -0.95
N GLY A 23 3.23 -0.06 -0.97
CA GLY A 23 2.54 0.29 -2.22
C GLY A 23 3.30 1.34 -3.04
N VAL A 24 3.80 2.39 -2.37
CA VAL A 24 4.64 3.43 -3.01
C VAL A 24 5.97 2.85 -3.49
N ALA A 25 6.63 2.00 -2.69
CA ALA A 25 7.90 1.38 -3.06
C ALA A 25 7.76 0.50 -4.31
N VAL A 26 6.68 -0.29 -4.41
CA VAL A 26 6.39 -1.09 -5.62
C VAL A 26 6.23 -0.19 -6.83
N ALA A 27 5.52 0.94 -6.70
CA ALA A 27 5.37 1.88 -7.80
C ALA A 27 6.70 2.54 -8.21
N ALA A 28 7.53 2.93 -7.24
CA ALA A 28 8.85 3.51 -7.49
C ALA A 28 9.79 2.52 -8.22
N VAL A 29 9.82 1.26 -7.77
CA VAL A 29 10.63 0.21 -8.42
C VAL A 29 10.13 -0.09 -9.83
N ALA A 30 8.80 -0.12 -10.03
CA ALA A 30 8.22 -0.34 -11.36
C ALA A 30 8.60 0.79 -12.33
N VAL A 31 8.48 2.05 -11.91
CA VAL A 31 8.86 3.22 -12.70
C VAL A 31 10.36 3.24 -12.99
N TYR A 32 11.20 2.97 -11.98
CA TYR A 32 12.64 2.86 -12.16
C TYR A 32 12.99 1.82 -13.22
N SER A 33 12.36 0.64 -13.16
CA SER A 33 12.58 -0.45 -14.13
C SER A 33 12.11 -0.10 -15.56
N MET A 34 11.10 0.76 -15.71
CA MET A 34 10.70 1.27 -17.04
C MET A 34 11.74 2.24 -17.61
N ILE A 35 12.36 3.06 -16.75
CA ILE A 35 13.32 4.09 -17.18
C ILE A 35 14.67 3.45 -17.52
N THR A 36 15.15 2.53 -16.69
CA THR A 36 16.48 1.93 -16.83
C THR A 36 16.48 0.58 -17.54
N GLY A 37 15.30 0.07 -17.92
CA GLY A 37 15.17 -1.22 -18.56
C GLY A 37 15.81 -1.23 -19.95
N GLU A 38 16.77 -2.14 -20.16
CA GLU A 38 17.26 -2.45 -21.50
C GLU A 38 16.41 -3.58 -22.11
N TYR A 39 15.96 -3.36 -23.35
CA TYR A 39 15.08 -4.29 -24.05
C TYR A 39 15.71 -4.72 -25.37
N ALA A 40 15.69 -6.02 -25.66
CA ALA A 40 16.25 -6.56 -26.90
C ALA A 40 15.53 -6.08 -28.17
N ASN A 41 14.24 -5.71 -28.05
CA ASN A 41 13.43 -5.22 -29.15
C ASN A 41 12.18 -4.46 -28.65
N LEU A 42 11.50 -3.78 -29.57
CA LEU A 42 10.30 -2.98 -29.30
C LEU A 42 9.13 -3.81 -28.71
N PRO A 43 8.81 -5.01 -29.23
CA PRO A 43 7.74 -5.83 -28.66
C PRO A 43 8.01 -6.25 -27.21
N ALA A 44 9.25 -6.64 -26.88
CA ALA A 44 9.63 -7.01 -25.52
C ALA A 44 9.49 -5.83 -24.54
N ARG A 45 9.80 -4.62 -25.00
CA ARG A 45 9.58 -3.38 -24.24
C ARG A 45 8.10 -3.17 -23.93
N GLN A 46 7.23 -3.21 -24.95
CA GLN A 46 5.80 -2.97 -24.77
C GLN A 46 5.15 -3.98 -23.80
N ALA A 47 5.50 -5.26 -23.91
CA ALA A 47 4.98 -6.29 -23.02
C ALA A 47 5.44 -6.07 -21.56
N THR A 48 6.71 -5.71 -21.37
CA THR A 48 7.29 -5.49 -20.04
C THR A 48 6.74 -4.21 -19.40
N GLU A 49 6.71 -3.10 -20.12
CA GLU A 49 6.15 -1.83 -19.65
C GLU A 49 4.65 -1.96 -19.34
N ALA A 50 3.89 -2.75 -20.11
CA ALA A 50 2.48 -3.03 -19.80
C ALA A 50 2.31 -3.75 -18.44
N LEU A 51 3.20 -4.68 -18.10
CA LEU A 51 3.21 -5.34 -16.79
C LEU A 51 3.65 -4.38 -15.69
N LEU A 52 4.75 -3.67 -15.88
CA LEU A 52 5.25 -2.69 -14.91
C LEU A 52 4.22 -1.59 -14.64
N ASN A 53 3.45 -1.16 -15.65
CA ASN A 53 2.39 -0.17 -15.48
C ASN A 53 1.27 -0.68 -14.57
N LYS A 54 0.89 -1.96 -14.71
CA LYS A 54 -0.09 -2.58 -13.82
C LYS A 54 0.42 -2.65 -12.38
N PHE A 55 1.71 -2.96 -12.18
CA PHE A 55 2.31 -2.93 -10.84
C PHE A 55 2.40 -1.52 -10.27
N ALA A 56 2.75 -0.52 -11.08
CA ALA A 56 2.80 0.87 -10.64
C ALA A 56 1.42 1.38 -10.21
N ILE A 57 0.41 1.21 -11.07
CA ILE A 57 -0.97 1.59 -10.76
C ILE A 57 -1.51 0.79 -9.56
N GLY A 58 -1.26 -0.52 -9.54
CA GLY A 58 -1.67 -1.39 -8.44
C GLY A 58 -1.07 -0.98 -7.10
N GLY A 59 0.23 -0.66 -7.07
CA GLY A 59 0.92 -0.18 -5.87
C GLY A 59 0.37 1.16 -5.37
N LEU A 60 0.08 2.09 -6.27
CA LEU A 60 -0.53 3.38 -5.93
C LEU A 60 -1.95 3.21 -5.37
N LEU A 61 -2.77 2.37 -6.01
CA LEU A 61 -4.12 2.06 -5.54
C LEU A 61 -4.10 1.36 -4.18
N TYR A 62 -3.17 0.44 -3.96
CA TYR A 62 -2.99 -0.23 -2.67
C TYR A 62 -2.59 0.75 -1.56
N SER A 63 -1.68 1.68 -1.85
CA SER A 63 -1.31 2.74 -0.92
C SER A 63 -2.49 3.65 -0.61
N ALA A 64 -3.26 4.07 -1.62
CA ALA A 64 -4.44 4.89 -1.44
C ALA A 64 -5.52 4.17 -0.61
N ALA A 65 -5.73 2.87 -0.83
CA ALA A 65 -6.65 2.07 -0.04
C ALA A 65 -6.20 1.96 1.43
N SER A 66 -4.91 1.71 1.68
CA SER A 66 -4.35 1.67 3.03
C SER A 66 -4.49 3.02 3.76
N TRP A 67 -4.31 4.12 3.03
CA TRP A 67 -4.56 5.48 3.52
C TRP A 67 -6.02 5.73 3.85
N TYR A 68 -6.93 5.34 2.96
CA TYR A 68 -8.36 5.44 3.18
C TYR A 68 -8.76 4.67 4.45
N VAL A 69 -8.30 3.42 4.59
CA VAL A 69 -8.54 2.62 5.80
C VAL A 69 -7.99 3.32 7.04
N ASP A 70 -6.78 3.87 7.02
CA ASP A 70 -6.22 4.60 8.17
C ASP A 70 -7.10 5.80 8.56
N GLN A 71 -7.51 6.64 7.61
CA GLN A 71 -8.31 7.85 7.88
C GLN A 71 -9.70 7.54 8.44
N PHE A 72 -10.38 6.51 7.94
CA PHE A 72 -11.78 6.22 8.31
C PHE A 72 -11.92 5.20 9.45
N VAL A 73 -10.90 4.38 9.71
CA VAL A 73 -10.91 3.42 10.83
C VAL A 73 -10.37 4.07 12.11
N ARG A 74 -9.42 5.02 12.03
CA ARG A 74 -8.91 5.77 13.19
C ARG A 74 -10.01 6.39 14.07
N PRO A 75 -11.03 7.10 13.55
CA PRO A 75 -12.06 7.75 14.37
C PRO A 75 -12.95 6.75 15.12
N ILE A 76 -13.21 5.58 14.54
CA ILE A 76 -14.06 4.54 15.13
C ILE A 76 -13.39 3.96 16.39
N TRP A 77 -12.08 3.76 16.31
CA TRP A 77 -11.30 3.12 17.39
C TRP A 77 -10.87 4.11 18.47
N SER A 78 -10.62 5.37 18.08
CA SER A 78 -10.41 6.45 19.05
C SER A 78 -11.65 6.69 19.92
N LYS A 79 -12.86 6.51 19.38
CA LYS A 79 -14.11 6.67 20.16
C LYS A 79 -14.39 5.47 21.08
N ALA A 80 -13.98 4.27 20.70
CA ALA A 80 -14.13 3.07 21.52
C ALA A 80 -13.25 3.08 22.79
N GLY A 81 -12.15 3.84 22.80
CA GLY A 81 -11.25 3.96 23.96
C GLY A 81 -11.55 5.12 24.92
N VAL A 82 -12.52 5.99 24.62
CA VAL A 82 -12.87 7.17 25.44
C VAL A 82 -14.14 6.94 26.28
N GLY A 83 -14.77 5.77 26.14
CA GLY A 83 -16.00 5.40 26.86
C GLY A 83 -15.87 4.22 27.83
N ALA A 84 -14.65 3.83 28.23
CA ALA A 84 -14.39 2.76 29.19
C ALA A 84 -13.72 3.31 30.46
#